data_AF-A0A959EWQ2-F1
#
_entry.id   AF-A0A959EWQ2-F1
#
_cell.length_a   1.000
_cell.length_b   1.000
_cell.length_c   1.000
_cell.angle_alpha   90.00
_cell.angle_beta   90.00
_cell.angle_gamma   90.00
#
_symmetry.space_group_name_H-M   'P 1'
#
loop_
_entity.id
_entity.type
_entity.pdbx_description
1 polymer ?
#
loop_
_entity_poly.entity_id
_entity_poly.type
_entity_poly.pdbx_seq_one_letter_code
_entity_poly.pdbx_strand_id
1 'polypeptide(L)' 'MKQLWHLGFTIAFAAGLCLPASAVTGRYRITWQDDPATTMVIGWDQISGHSPIVYLDEYDYGQEFSRYRFSKP' A
#
# COMPACT_ATOMS: atom_id res chain seq x y z
N MET A 1 21.27 -35.04 16.40
CA MET A 1 20.83 -35.36 15.03
C MET A 1 19.34 -35.05 14.79
N LYS A 2 18.39 -35.52 15.61
CA LYS A 2 16.94 -35.27 15.42
C LYS A 2 16.52 -33.79 15.40
N GLN A 3 17.15 -32.94 16.22
CA GLN A 3 16.85 -31.51 16.31
C GLN A 3 17.18 -30.71 15.03
N LEU A 4 18.19 -31.14 14.27
CA LEU A 4 18.58 -30.51 13.00
C LEU A 4 17.53 -30.73 11.89
N TRP A 5 16.86 -31.88 11.90
CA TRP A 5 15.76 -32.18 10.97
C TRP A 5 14.53 -31.31 11.24
N HIS A 6 14.21 -31.09 12.51
CA HIS A 6 13.11 -30.19 12.89
C HIS A 6 13.42 -28.75 12.51
N LEU A 7 14.65 -28.25 12.75
CA LEU A 7 15.04 -26.89 12.34
C LEU A 7 14.93 -26.69 10.82
N GLY A 8 15.43 -27.64 10.03
CA GLY A 8 15.34 -27.57 8.57
C GLY A 8 13.89 -27.58 8.07
N PHE A 9 13.04 -28.40 8.70
CA PHE A 9 11.61 -28.45 8.37
C PHE A 9 10.88 -27.16 8.74
N THR A 10 11.17 -26.57 9.91
CA THR A 10 10.55 -25.31 10.33
C THR A 10 10.97 -24.12 9.45
N ILE A 11 12.23 -24.07 9.01
CA ILE A 11 12.73 -23.03 8.10
C ILE A 11 12.09 -23.16 6.71
N ALA A 12 11.98 -24.39 6.18
CA ALA A 12 11.33 -24.65 4.90
C ALA A 12 9.82 -24.31 4.93
N PHE A 13 9.13 -24.63 6.03
CA PHE A 13 7.73 -24.27 6.24
C PHE A 13 7.53 -22.75 6.34
N ALA A 14 8.40 -22.06 7.08
CA ALA A 14 8.34 -20.59 7.22
C ALA A 14 8.66 -19.87 5.90
N ALA A 15 9.60 -20.37 5.10
CA ALA A 15 9.93 -19.82 3.78
C ALA A 15 8.80 -20.05 2.76
N GLY A 16 8.08 -21.17 2.85
CA GLY A 16 6.93 -21.48 1.98
C GLY A 16 5.65 -20.70 2.31
N LEU A 17 5.52 -20.15 3.52
CA LEU A 17 4.31 -19.46 3.99
C LEU A 17 4.30 -17.94 3.71
N CYS A 18 5.36 -17.39 3.11
CA CYS A 18 5.43 -15.98 2.75
C CYS A 18 4.55 -15.72 1.51
N LEU A 19 3.23 -15.60 1.72
CA LEU A 19 2.30 -15.22 0.68
C LEU A 19 2.55 -13.75 0.28
N PRO A 20 2.45 -13.39 -1.01
CA PRO A 20 2.60 -12.00 -1.43
C PRO A 20 1.52 -11.16 -0.77
N ALA A 21 1.93 -10.20 0.06
CA ALA A 21 1.03 -9.20 0.61
C ALA A 21 0.61 -8.24 -0.50
N SER A 22 -0.67 -8.27 -0.87
CA SER A 22 -1.25 -7.29 -1.80
C SER A 22 -2.02 -6.23 -1.02
N ALA A 23 -1.77 -4.96 -1.33
CA ALA A 23 -2.60 -3.86 -0.87
C ALA A 23 -3.67 -3.58 -1.91
N VAL A 24 -4.93 -3.73 -1.52
CA VAL A 24 -6.07 -3.56 -2.42
C VAL A 24 -6.93 -2.41 -1.93
N THR A 25 -7.28 -1.52 -2.85
CA THR A 25 -8.19 -0.41 -2.61
C THR A 25 -9.48 -0.61 -3.39
N GLY A 26 -10.58 -0.11 -2.83
CA GLY A 26 -11.90 -0.18 -3.42
C GLY A 26 -12.32 1.17 -3.99
N ARG A 27 -13.55 1.58 -3.67
CA ARG A 27 -14.15 2.82 -4.18
C ARG A 27 -13.38 4.04 -3.66
N TYR A 28 -13.20 5.01 -4.54
CA TYR A 28 -12.63 6.32 -4.22
C TYR A 28 -13.74 7.36 -4.13
N ARG A 29 -13.56 8.36 -3.26
CA ARG A 29 -14.45 9.50 -3.07
C ARG A 29 -13.60 10.76 -2.95
N ILE A 30 -14.08 11.81 -3.59
CA ILE A 30 -13.47 13.13 -3.56
C ILE A 30 -14.51 14.10 -3.02
N THR A 31 -14.08 14.99 -2.13
CA THR A 31 -14.91 16.07 -1.60
C THR A 31 -14.07 17.33 -1.51
N TRP A 32 -14.60 18.44 -2.02
CA TRP A 32 -13.97 19.75 -1.87
C TRP A 32 -14.30 20.32 -0.49
N GLN A 33 -13.29 20.90 0.16
CA GLN A 33 -13.44 21.62 1.42
C GLN A 33 -13.77 23.11 1.14
N ASP A 34 -13.66 23.95 2.16
CA ASP A 34 -13.97 25.39 2.13
C ASP A 34 -13.41 26.14 0.91
N ASP A 35 -12.15 25.89 0.53
CA ASP A 35 -11.56 26.40 -0.71
C ASP A 35 -11.37 25.28 -1.75
N PRO A 36 -12.27 25.18 -2.75
CA PRO A 36 -12.19 24.14 -3.77
C PRO A 36 -11.01 24.31 -4.74
N ALA A 37 -10.34 25.47 -4.74
CA ALA A 37 -9.18 25.69 -5.60
C ALA A 37 -7.87 25.14 -5.00
N THR A 38 -7.83 24.93 -3.68
CA THR A 38 -6.58 24.56 -2.99
C THR A 38 -6.70 23.33 -2.09
N THR A 39 -7.92 22.96 -1.67
CA THR A 39 -8.11 21.91 -0.66
C THR A 39 -9.14 20.87 -1.09
N MET A 40 -8.72 19.62 -1.07
CA MET A 40 -9.52 18.44 -1.41
C MET A 40 -9.32 17.35 -0.36
N VAL A 41 -10.40 16.63 -0.03
CA VAL A 41 -10.35 15.40 0.76
C VAL A 41 -10.50 14.21 -0.17
N ILE A 42 -9.55 13.28 -0.10
CA ILE A 42 -9.59 12.00 -0.80
C ILE A 42 -9.86 10.91 0.24
N GLY A 43 -10.90 10.11 0.02
CA GLY A 43 -11.20 8.93 0.82
C GLY A 43 -11.34 7.68 -0.04
N TRP A 44 -11.00 6.52 0.50
CA TRP A 44 -11.19 5.25 -0.19
C TRP A 44 -11.51 4.10 0.78
N ASP A 45 -12.01 3.01 0.23
CA ASP A 45 -12.18 1.76 0.97
C ASP A 45 -10.84 0.98 0.96
N GLN A 46 -10.12 0.88 2.09
CA GLN A 46 -8.91 0.03 2.20
C GLN A 46 -9.33 -1.43 2.41
N ILE A 47 -9.22 -2.26 1.36
CA ILE A 47 -9.67 -3.67 1.39
C ILE A 47 -8.60 -4.57 2.04
N SER A 48 -7.32 -4.34 1.75
CA SER A 48 -6.19 -5.06 2.38
C SER A 48 -4.93 -4.20 2.42
N GLY A 49 -3.97 -4.55 3.27
CA GLY A 49 -2.75 -3.76 3.48
C GLY A 49 -2.96 -2.62 4.49
N HIS A 50 -1.85 -2.04 4.95
CA HIS A 50 -1.82 -1.00 5.99
C HIS A 50 -0.84 0.11 5.61
N SER A 51 -0.93 1.26 6.29
CA SER A 51 -0.06 2.43 6.06
C SER A 51 -0.11 2.96 4.62
N PRO A 52 -1.29 3.40 4.16
CA PRO A 52 -1.43 3.96 2.82
C PRO A 52 -0.59 5.23 2.65
N ILE A 53 -0.26 5.55 1.39
CA ILE A 53 0.38 6.81 1.03
C ILE A 53 -0.32 7.33 -0.23
N VAL A 54 -0.78 8.57 -0.17
CA VAL A 54 -1.28 9.34 -1.31
C VAL A 54 -0.12 10.02 -1.99
N TYR A 55 0.07 9.76 -3.28
CA TYR A 55 1.02 10.47 -4.15
C TYR A 55 0.24 11.42 -5.05
N LEU A 56 0.69 12.68 -5.15
CA LEU A 56 0.01 13.70 -5.95
C LEU A 56 0.99 14.71 -6.56
N ASP A 57 0.60 15.23 -7.71
CA ASP A 57 1.30 16.25 -8.47
C ASP A 57 0.30 16.92 -9.43
N GLU A 58 0.74 18.00 -10.08
CA GLU A 58 0.00 18.66 -11.16
C GLU A 58 0.05 17.85 -12.47
N TYR A 59 1.04 16.96 -12.60
CA TYR A 59 1.24 16.10 -13.78
C TYR A 59 1.04 14.62 -13.44
N ASP A 60 0.41 13.89 -14.37
CA ASP A 60 0.27 12.44 -14.27
C ASP A 60 1.53 11.72 -14.81
N TYR A 61 2.08 10.82 -13.99
CA TYR A 61 3.22 9.96 -14.35
C TYR A 61 2.83 8.48 -14.47
N GLY A 62 1.53 8.17 -14.44
CA GLY A 62 1.02 6.81 -14.53
C GLY A 62 1.33 6.00 -13.27
N GLN A 63 1.98 4.85 -13.45
CA GLN A 63 2.28 3.93 -12.34
C GLN A 63 3.62 4.22 -11.63
N GLU A 64 4.39 5.20 -12.14
CA GLU A 64 5.69 5.58 -11.59
C GLU A 64 5.53 6.51 -10.37
N PHE A 65 5.01 5.98 -9.26
CA PHE A 65 4.67 6.76 -8.06
C PHE A 65 5.83 7.60 -7.51
N SER A 66 7.08 7.17 -7.71
CA SER A 66 8.27 7.89 -7.26
C SER A 66 8.51 9.22 -7.97
N ARG A 67 7.79 9.50 -9.08
CA ARG A 67 7.92 10.75 -9.85
C ARG A 67 6.99 11.86 -9.36
N TYR A 68 5.98 11.53 -8.57
CA TYR A 68 5.07 12.53 -7.99
C TYR A 68 5.79 13.33 -6.90
N ARG A 69 5.71 14.66 -6.99
CA ARG A 69 6.41 15.60 -6.10
C ARG A 69 5.97 15.51 -4.64
N PHE A 70 4.69 15.26 -4.37
CA PHE A 70 4.14 15.25 -3.02
C PHE A 70 3.65 13.88 -2.62
N SER A 71 3.84 13.55 -1.34
CA SER A 71 3.28 12.35 -0.73
C SER A 71 2.80 12.61 0.70
N LYS A 72 1.73 11.93 1.11
CA LYS A 72 1.16 12.00 2.46
C LYS A 72 0.61 10.64 2.89
N PRO A 73 0.86 10.19 4.14
CA PRO A 73 0.15 9.05 4.72
C PRO A 73 -1.36 9.26 4.77
#